data_AF-A0A364K440-F1
#
_entry.id   AF-A0A364K440-F1
#
_cell.length_a   1.000
_cell.length_b   1.000
_cell.length_c   1.000
_cell.angle_alpha   90.00
_cell.angle_beta   90.00
_cell.angle_gamma   90.00
#
_symmetry.space_group_name_H-M   'P 1'
#
loop_
_entity.id
_entity.type
_entity.pdbx_description
1 polymer ?
#
loop_
_entity_poly.entity_id
_entity_poly.type
_entity_poly.pdbx_seq_one_letter_code
_entity_poly.pdbx_strand_id
1 'polypeptide(L)'
;MTWTEIVKALERIKDKGIIRSKEVIQRIKNDERINSKSLVEEKQIQLDIAMELTKAIKTIREAYEVLKKNHEALKMEYESVLTENQQLHEKNQLLLVEKQRLITKIEQLNSEEVEIVRIEQPSKTDIESTPSSEVNIEGAVSTIETVSEVEELINNKNEEHIGELKEKIIQEHLDQDRLTRTQVSALWQQILKEIEEDDDILEISKALLFSTLFKDNESFATIEKTEDGRFICPFRLGEGRFFDSTESLIETAIPYLIKHAKIKKIRDEQRKKYGY
;
A
#
# COMPACT_ATOMS: atom_id res chain seq x y z
N MET A 1 -20.62 -26.48 3.47
CA MET A 1 -21.61 -25.69 4.23
C MET A 1 -21.05 -24.28 4.34
N THR A 2 -21.71 -23.26 3.80
CA THR A 2 -21.18 -21.90 3.68
C THR A 2 -21.44 -21.08 4.95
N TRP A 3 -20.64 -20.04 5.23
CA TRP A 3 -20.84 -19.13 6.37
C TRP A 3 -22.28 -18.59 6.46
N THR A 4 -22.94 -18.41 5.32
CA THR A 4 -24.33 -18.00 5.22
C THR A 4 -25.31 -19.03 5.78
N GLU A 5 -25.00 -20.33 5.75
CA GLU A 5 -25.82 -21.38 6.37
C GLU A 5 -25.68 -21.38 7.91
N ILE A 6 -24.47 -21.10 8.42
CA ILE A 6 -24.20 -20.94 9.85
C ILE A 6 -24.93 -19.71 10.39
N VAL A 7 -24.84 -18.56 9.70
CA VAL A 7 -25.54 -17.32 10.07
C VAL A 7 -27.05 -17.54 10.09
N LYS A 8 -27.62 -18.18 9.05
CA LYS A 8 -29.05 -18.50 9.00
C LYS A 8 -29.49 -19.43 10.13
N ALA A 9 -28.66 -20.41 10.51
CA ALA A 9 -28.96 -21.31 11.62
C ALA A 9 -28.97 -20.55 12.97
N LEU A 10 -28.00 -19.66 13.19
CA LEU A 10 -27.91 -18.82 14.39
C LEU A 10 -29.05 -17.81 14.48
N GLU A 11 -29.45 -17.20 13.36
CA GLU A 11 -30.62 -16.31 13.30
C GLU A 11 -31.92 -17.03 13.67
N ARG A 12 -32.14 -18.24 13.14
CA ARG A 12 -33.31 -19.05 13.51
C ARG A 12 -33.34 -19.39 15.01
N ILE A 13 -32.18 -19.65 15.62
CA ILE A 13 -32.07 -19.92 17.06
C ILE A 13 -32.40 -18.65 17.86
N LYS A 14 -31.87 -17.50 17.44
CA LYS A 14 -32.13 -16.20 18.06
C LYS A 14 -33.63 -15.86 18.02
N ASP A 15 -34.26 -15.97 16.87
CA ASP A 15 -35.67 -15.60 16.71
C ASP A 15 -36.59 -16.53 17.53
N LYS A 16 -36.34 -17.84 17.49
CA LYS A 16 -37.07 -18.81 18.32
C LYS A 16 -36.87 -18.56 19.82
N GLY A 17 -35.66 -18.19 20.24
CA GLY A 17 -35.36 -17.84 21.64
C GLY A 17 -36.08 -16.56 22.10
N ILE A 18 -36.10 -15.51 21.26
CA ILE A 18 -36.72 -14.22 21.57
C ILE A 18 -38.25 -14.34 21.66
N ILE A 19 -38.89 -15.04 20.71
CA ILE A 19 -40.35 -15.25 20.71
C ILE A 19 -40.77 -15.94 22.00
N ARG A 20 -39.98 -16.91 22.46
CA ARG A 20 -40.31 -17.74 23.62
C ARG A 20 -40.07 -17.06 24.96
N SER A 21 -39.00 -16.26 25.06
CA SER A 21 -38.78 -15.35 26.19
C SER A 21 -40.00 -14.45 26.40
N LYS A 22 -40.55 -13.88 25.32
CA LYS A 22 -41.76 -13.07 25.37
C LYS A 22 -42.98 -13.88 25.83
N GLU A 23 -43.19 -15.09 25.32
CA GLU A 23 -44.31 -15.96 25.75
C GLU A 23 -44.24 -16.37 27.22
N VAL A 24 -43.05 -16.71 27.73
CA VAL A 24 -42.84 -17.07 29.13
C VAL A 24 -43.08 -15.87 30.04
N ILE A 25 -42.55 -14.69 29.68
CA ILE A 25 -42.79 -13.44 30.41
C ILE A 25 -44.29 -13.11 30.43
N GLN A 26 -45.00 -13.31 29.31
CA GLN A 26 -46.44 -13.06 29.22
C GLN A 26 -47.26 -14.01 30.11
N ARG A 27 -46.89 -15.30 30.19
CA ARG A 27 -47.56 -16.29 31.05
C ARG A 27 -47.29 -16.04 32.54
N ILE A 28 -46.07 -15.66 32.90
CA ILE A 28 -45.72 -15.25 34.27
C ILE A 28 -46.52 -14.00 34.68
N LYS A 29 -46.68 -13.04 33.76
CA LYS A 29 -47.47 -11.83 33.99
C LYS A 29 -48.97 -12.10 34.19
N ASN A 30 -49.48 -13.23 33.69
CA ASN A 30 -50.89 -13.60 33.75
C ASN A 30 -51.24 -14.57 34.89
N ASP A 31 -50.30 -14.93 35.78
CA ASP A 31 -50.50 -15.85 36.92
C ASP A 31 -51.14 -17.21 36.55
N GLU A 32 -50.94 -17.67 35.33
CA GLU A 32 -51.41 -18.99 34.89
C GLU A 32 -50.58 -20.09 35.55
N ARG A 33 -51.21 -20.94 36.40
CA ARG A 33 -50.59 -22.17 36.90
C ARG A 33 -50.13 -23.03 35.73
N ILE A 34 -48.82 -23.25 35.62
CA ILE A 34 -48.20 -24.06 34.58
C ILE A 34 -48.79 -25.48 34.63
N ASN A 35 -49.66 -25.80 33.68
CA ASN A 35 -50.21 -27.14 33.52
C ASN A 35 -49.11 -28.11 33.05
N SER A 36 -49.13 -29.37 33.50
CA SER A 36 -48.15 -30.41 33.15
C SER A 36 -47.98 -30.62 31.65
N LYS A 37 -49.03 -30.38 30.85
CA LYS A 37 -48.99 -30.40 29.38
C LYS A 37 -48.06 -29.33 28.80
N SER A 38 -48.09 -28.10 29.37
CA SER A 38 -47.19 -27.01 28.99
C SER A 38 -45.73 -27.33 29.32
N LEU A 39 -45.49 -28.08 30.40
CA LEU A 39 -44.14 -28.46 30.82
C LEU A 39 -43.51 -29.52 29.89
N VAL A 40 -44.32 -30.43 29.35
CA VAL A 40 -43.88 -31.44 28.37
C VAL A 40 -43.55 -30.79 27.02
N GLU A 41 -44.41 -29.88 26.54
CA GLU A 41 -44.13 -29.07 25.35
C GLU A 41 -42.88 -28.20 25.55
N GLU A 42 -42.67 -27.71 26.78
CA GLU A 42 -41.50 -26.92 27.12
C GLU A 42 -40.19 -27.72 26.95
N LYS A 43 -40.15 -28.91 27.55
CA LYS A 43 -39.02 -29.85 27.48
C LYS A 43 -38.74 -30.30 26.06
N GLN A 44 -39.77 -30.56 25.25
CA GLN A 44 -39.58 -30.99 23.86
C GLN A 44 -38.87 -29.91 23.03
N ILE A 45 -39.30 -28.65 23.13
CA ILE A 45 -38.66 -27.57 22.36
C ILE A 45 -37.26 -27.27 22.93
N GLN A 46 -37.04 -27.40 24.25
CA GLN A 46 -35.67 -27.29 24.81
C GLN A 46 -34.74 -28.36 24.23
N LEU A 47 -35.24 -29.59 24.05
CA LEU A 47 -34.50 -30.67 23.39
C LEU A 47 -34.20 -30.35 21.91
N ASP A 48 -35.18 -29.82 21.18
CA ASP A 48 -35.00 -29.42 19.78
C ASP A 48 -33.95 -28.29 19.64
N ILE A 49 -33.99 -27.29 20.53
CA ILE A 49 -32.98 -26.23 20.58
C ILE A 49 -31.60 -26.80 20.89
N ALA A 50 -31.49 -27.71 21.86
CA ALA A 50 -30.23 -28.34 22.22
C ALA A 50 -29.64 -29.17 21.06
N MET A 51 -30.49 -29.89 20.31
CA MET A 51 -30.08 -30.62 19.11
C MET A 51 -29.55 -29.69 18.01
N GLU A 52 -30.26 -28.60 17.72
CA GLU A 52 -29.83 -27.63 16.71
C GLU A 52 -28.53 -26.91 17.12
N LEU A 53 -28.39 -26.56 18.42
CA LEU A 53 -27.14 -26.01 18.95
C LEU A 53 -25.98 -27.00 18.81
N THR A 54 -26.22 -28.29 19.08
CA THR A 54 -25.19 -29.34 18.96
C THR A 54 -24.72 -29.48 17.50
N LYS A 55 -25.66 -29.44 16.54
CA LYS A 55 -25.33 -29.44 15.11
C LYS A 55 -24.52 -28.21 14.72
N ALA A 56 -24.95 -27.02 15.15
CA ALA A 56 -24.25 -25.77 14.85
C ALA A 56 -22.82 -25.77 15.43
N ILE A 57 -22.63 -26.23 16.67
CA ILE A 57 -21.30 -26.36 17.29
C ILE A 57 -20.41 -27.32 16.50
N LYS A 58 -20.96 -28.46 16.06
CA LYS A 58 -20.20 -29.43 15.25
C LYS A 58 -19.74 -28.80 13.93
N THR A 59 -20.64 -28.11 13.22
CA THR A 59 -20.32 -27.41 11.97
C THR A 59 -19.28 -26.31 12.18
N ILE A 60 -19.39 -25.52 13.26
CA ILE A 60 -18.41 -24.48 13.58
C ILE A 60 -17.02 -25.09 13.83
N ARG A 61 -16.93 -26.22 14.54
CA ARG A 61 -15.67 -26.93 14.75
C ARG A 61 -15.07 -27.42 13.43
N GLU A 62 -15.87 -28.02 12.56
CA GLU A 62 -15.41 -28.48 11.25
C GLU A 62 -14.90 -27.30 10.39
N ALA A 63 -15.61 -26.18 10.38
CA ALA A 63 -15.19 -24.97 9.67
C ALA A 63 -13.89 -24.39 10.25
N TYR A 64 -13.75 -24.39 11.58
CA TYR A 64 -12.53 -23.94 12.26
C TYR A 64 -11.32 -24.80 11.89
N GLU A 65 -11.46 -26.12 11.86
CA GLU A 65 -10.37 -27.02 11.46
C GLU A 65 -9.97 -26.82 9.98
N VAL A 66 -10.93 -26.57 9.09
CA VAL A 66 -10.62 -26.22 7.69
C VAL A 66 -9.88 -24.89 7.60
N LEU A 67 -10.36 -23.86 8.31
CA LEU A 67 -9.71 -22.55 8.34
C LEU A 67 -8.28 -22.64 8.89
N LYS A 68 -8.07 -23.43 9.95
CA LYS A 68 -6.76 -23.66 10.54
C LYS A 68 -5.79 -24.28 9.53
N LYS A 69 -6.22 -25.32 8.80
CA LYS A 69 -5.40 -25.94 7.74
C LYS A 69 -5.07 -24.95 6.62
N ASN A 70 -6.03 -24.15 6.19
CA ASN A 70 -5.81 -23.14 5.17
C ASN A 70 -4.82 -22.07 5.63
N HIS A 71 -4.91 -21.64 6.89
CA HIS A 71 -3.98 -20.68 7.48
C HIS A 71 -2.55 -21.25 7.54
N GLU A 72 -2.40 -22.51 7.95
CA GLU A 72 -1.10 -23.20 7.96
C GLU A 72 -0.52 -23.31 6.54
N ALA A 73 -1.34 -23.65 5.53
CA ALA A 73 -0.92 -23.70 4.14
C ALA A 73 -0.46 -22.33 3.61
N LEU A 74 -1.24 -21.27 3.88
CA LEU A 74 -0.90 -19.91 3.47
C LEU A 74 0.38 -19.41 4.14
N LYS A 75 0.61 -19.79 5.41
CA LYS A 75 1.85 -19.47 6.12
C LYS A 75 3.07 -20.09 5.43
N MET A 76 2.97 -21.36 5.02
CA MET A 76 4.05 -22.03 4.29
C MET A 76 4.31 -21.39 2.92
N GLU A 77 3.26 -20.99 2.20
CA GLU A 77 3.37 -20.30 0.92
C GLU A 77 4.08 -18.94 1.09
N TYR A 78 3.70 -18.17 2.11
CA TYR A 78 4.36 -16.91 2.44
C TYR A 78 5.84 -17.09 2.77
N GLU A 79 6.21 -18.08 3.59
CA GLU A 79 7.61 -18.38 3.93
C GLU A 79 8.42 -18.79 2.68
N SER A 80 7.80 -19.53 1.76
CA SER A 80 8.42 -19.90 0.47
C SER A 80 8.69 -18.67 -0.41
N VAL A 81 7.70 -17.80 -0.58
CA VAL A 81 7.83 -16.56 -1.38
C VAL A 81 8.86 -15.62 -0.76
N LEU A 82 8.90 -15.49 0.57
CA LEU A 82 9.89 -14.69 1.26
C LEU A 82 11.32 -15.19 0.96
N THR A 83 11.52 -16.52 0.98
CA THR A 83 12.80 -17.14 0.68
C THR A 83 13.21 -16.90 -0.78
N GLU A 84 12.27 -17.02 -1.72
CA GLU A 84 12.52 -16.76 -3.15
C GLU A 84 12.89 -15.29 -3.39
N ASN A 85 12.17 -14.35 -2.77
CA ASN A 85 12.49 -12.92 -2.85
C ASN A 85 13.88 -12.61 -2.30
N GLN A 86 14.29 -13.25 -1.19
CA GLN A 86 15.63 -13.09 -0.65
C GLN A 86 16.71 -13.57 -1.64
N GLN A 87 16.50 -14.74 -2.26
CA GLN A 87 17.41 -15.26 -3.29
C GLN A 87 17.49 -14.35 -4.52
N LEU A 88 16.34 -13.81 -4.97
CA LEU A 88 16.29 -12.86 -6.08
C LEU A 88 17.02 -11.55 -5.73
N HIS A 89 16.90 -11.08 -4.49
CA HIS A 89 17.59 -9.89 -4.02
C HIS A 89 19.12 -10.10 -4.04
N GLU A 90 19.61 -11.23 -3.51
CA GLU A 90 21.03 -11.59 -3.55
C GLU A 90 21.55 -11.68 -4.99
N LYS A 91 20.77 -12.32 -5.89
CA LYS A 91 21.12 -12.41 -7.30
C LYS A 91 21.20 -11.03 -7.97
N ASN A 92 20.26 -10.13 -7.67
CA ASN A 92 20.28 -8.76 -8.18
C ASN A 92 21.50 -7.98 -7.68
N GLN A 93 21.89 -8.15 -6.41
CA GLN A 93 23.11 -7.53 -5.89
C GLN A 93 24.36 -8.02 -6.64
N LEU A 94 24.47 -9.33 -6.91
CA LEU A 94 25.58 -9.88 -7.70
C LEU A 94 25.62 -9.30 -9.12
N LEU A 95 24.47 -9.18 -9.79
CA LEU A 95 24.37 -8.59 -11.11
C LEU A 95 24.76 -7.10 -11.12
N LEU A 96 24.44 -6.35 -10.06
CA LEU A 96 24.88 -4.96 -9.93
C LEU A 96 26.40 -4.85 -9.80
N VAL A 97 27.03 -5.74 -9.03
CA VAL A 97 28.49 -5.80 -8.91
C VAL A 97 29.12 -6.15 -10.27
N GLU A 98 28.58 -7.13 -10.99
CA GLU A 98 29.06 -7.52 -12.32
C GLU A 98 28.91 -6.38 -13.32
N LYS A 99 27.75 -5.70 -13.33
CA LYS A 99 27.53 -4.50 -14.14
C LYS A 99 28.57 -3.43 -13.85
N GLN A 100 28.86 -3.14 -12.58
CA GLN A 100 29.85 -2.12 -12.22
C GLN A 100 31.27 -2.52 -12.67
N ARG A 101 31.62 -3.80 -12.57
CA ARG A 101 32.88 -4.33 -13.08
C ARG A 101 33.00 -4.16 -14.60
N LEU A 102 31.93 -4.45 -15.35
CA LEU A 102 31.91 -4.28 -16.80
C LEU A 102 32.04 -2.81 -17.21
N ILE A 103 31.33 -1.89 -16.52
CA ILE A 103 31.46 -0.44 -16.73
C ILE A 103 32.92 -0.01 -16.57
N THR A 104 33.55 -0.39 -15.45
CA THR A 104 34.96 -0.09 -15.17
C THR A 104 35.88 -0.62 -16.27
N LYS A 105 35.59 -1.83 -16.81
CA LYS A 105 36.40 -2.41 -17.89
C LYS A 105 36.24 -1.67 -19.21
N ILE A 106 35.03 -1.20 -19.52
CA ILE A 106 34.77 -0.36 -20.70
C ILE A 106 35.53 0.97 -20.57
N GLU A 107 35.50 1.62 -19.40
CA GLU A 107 36.22 2.86 -19.15
C GLU A 107 37.74 2.70 -19.34
N GLN A 108 38.31 1.60 -18.84
CA GLN A 108 39.72 1.26 -19.08
C GLN A 108 40.04 1.10 -20.58
N LEU A 109 39.24 0.33 -21.31
CA LEU A 109 39.45 0.12 -22.75
C LEU A 109 39.35 1.42 -23.54
N ASN A 110 38.39 2.29 -23.19
CA ASN A 110 38.26 3.61 -23.82
C ASN A 110 39.48 4.49 -23.54
N SER A 111 40.06 4.43 -22.33
CA SER A 111 41.29 5.17 -22.00
C SER A 111 42.51 4.65 -22.78
N GLU A 112 42.63 3.32 -22.93
CA GLU A 112 43.68 2.69 -23.74
C GLU A 112 43.56 3.06 -25.23
N GLU A 113 42.32 3.10 -25.76
CA GLU A 113 42.07 3.48 -27.16
C GLU A 113 42.42 4.95 -27.43
N VAL A 114 42.10 5.85 -26.50
CA VAL A 114 42.50 7.28 -26.59
C VAL A 114 44.02 7.43 -26.55
N GLU A 115 44.73 6.60 -25.78
CA GLU A 115 46.19 6.65 -25.68
C GLU A 115 46.86 6.16 -26.98
N ILE A 116 46.33 5.10 -27.61
CA ILE A 116 46.81 4.60 -28.91
C ILE A 116 46.60 5.64 -30.03
N VAL A 117 45.42 6.28 -30.10
CA VAL A 117 45.12 7.33 -31.09
C VAL A 117 46.06 8.53 -30.93
N ARG A 118 46.50 8.83 -29.71
CA ARG A 118 47.45 9.93 -29.42
C ARG A 118 48.88 9.61 -29.87
N ILE A 119 49.28 8.34 -29.83
CA ILE A 119 50.60 7.88 -30.30
C ILE A 119 50.65 7.81 -31.83
N GLU A 120 49.52 7.56 -32.50
CA GLU A 120 49.43 7.45 -33.96
C GLU A 120 49.31 8.79 -34.72
N GLN A 121 49.26 9.94 -34.03
CA GLN A 121 49.43 11.25 -34.67
C GLN A 121 50.91 11.68 -34.65
N PRO A 122 51.68 11.49 -35.75
CA PRO A 122 53.02 12.07 -35.84
C PRO A 122 52.92 13.59 -35.95
N SER A 123 53.60 14.28 -35.02
CA SER A 123 53.87 15.71 -35.09
C SER A 123 54.58 16.07 -36.38
N LYS A 124 53.82 16.47 -37.40
CA LYS A 124 54.33 17.25 -38.54
C LYS A 124 54.50 18.70 -38.09
N THR A 125 55.70 19.03 -37.65
CA THR A 125 56.22 20.40 -37.70
C THR A 125 57.64 20.34 -38.22
N ASP A 126 57.77 20.26 -39.55
CA ASP A 126 58.96 20.68 -40.27
C ASP A 126 58.88 22.20 -40.46
N ILE A 127 59.69 22.96 -39.72
CA ILE A 127 60.24 24.22 -40.23
C ILE A 127 61.74 24.21 -39.90
N GLU A 128 62.52 24.02 -40.95
CA GLU A 128 63.98 24.09 -40.98
C GLU A 128 64.43 25.55 -41.16
N SER A 129 65.37 26.03 -40.32
CA SER A 129 66.60 26.80 -40.69
C SER A 129 67.14 27.67 -39.53
N THR A 130 68.07 27.10 -38.75
CA THR A 130 69.44 27.57 -38.36
C THR A 130 69.75 29.04 -37.96
N PRO A 131 70.90 29.33 -37.29
CA PRO A 131 71.32 28.94 -35.93
C PRO A 131 71.83 30.15 -35.10
N SER A 132 72.23 29.91 -33.84
CA SER A 132 73.12 30.73 -32.97
C SER A 132 72.45 31.22 -31.69
N SER A 133 72.77 30.57 -30.58
CA SER A 133 73.69 31.09 -29.55
C SER A 133 73.55 30.26 -28.27
N GLU A 134 74.69 29.95 -27.69
CA GLU A 134 74.87 29.29 -26.40
C GLU A 134 74.18 30.10 -25.28
N VAL A 135 73.36 29.44 -24.46
CA VAL A 135 73.38 29.67 -23.01
C VAL A 135 73.12 28.34 -22.31
N ASN A 136 74.02 28.04 -21.39
CA ASN A 136 74.10 26.82 -20.62
C ASN A 136 73.41 27.03 -19.25
N ILE A 137 72.94 25.92 -18.69
CA ILE A 137 72.77 25.61 -17.25
C ILE A 137 71.39 25.85 -16.58
N GLU A 138 70.77 24.69 -16.33
CA GLU A 138 70.11 24.19 -15.10
C GLU A 138 69.13 25.08 -14.31
N GLY A 139 67.92 24.53 -14.09
CA GLY A 139 67.01 25.03 -13.07
C GLY A 139 65.66 24.32 -13.03
N ALA A 140 65.61 23.19 -12.32
CA ALA A 140 64.46 22.64 -11.60
C ALA A 140 63.13 22.40 -12.36
N VAL A 141 62.90 21.11 -12.62
CA VAL A 141 61.61 20.45 -12.64
C VAL A 141 60.80 20.85 -11.39
N SER A 142 59.66 21.52 -11.56
CA SER A 142 58.66 21.72 -10.51
C SER A 142 57.29 21.99 -11.14
N THR A 143 56.65 20.93 -11.63
CA THR A 143 55.27 20.95 -12.14
C THR A 143 54.63 19.57 -12.00
N ILE A 144 54.63 18.98 -10.81
CA ILE A 144 53.87 17.73 -10.53
C ILE A 144 53.33 17.71 -9.09
N GLU A 145 52.72 18.79 -8.61
CA GLU A 145 52.08 18.80 -7.28
C GLU A 145 50.61 19.25 -7.31
N THR A 146 50.05 19.58 -8.49
CA THR A 146 48.69 20.14 -8.60
C THR A 146 47.68 19.28 -9.35
N VAL A 147 48.09 18.15 -9.95
CA VAL A 147 47.14 17.27 -10.68
C VAL A 147 46.33 16.41 -9.70
N SER A 148 46.98 15.92 -8.62
CA SER A 148 46.30 15.13 -7.58
C SER A 148 45.25 15.94 -6.83
N GLU A 149 45.54 17.20 -6.48
CA GLU A 149 44.57 18.08 -5.78
C GLU A 149 43.39 18.49 -6.69
N VAL A 150 43.63 18.62 -8.00
CA VAL A 150 42.57 18.94 -8.97
C VAL A 150 41.68 17.73 -9.27
N GLU A 151 42.24 16.52 -9.34
CA GLU A 151 41.47 15.27 -9.46
C GLU A 151 40.63 14.98 -8.21
N GLU A 152 41.15 15.25 -7.01
CA GLU A 152 40.39 15.14 -5.75
C GLU A 152 39.26 16.17 -5.67
N LEU A 153 39.48 17.41 -6.13
CA LEU A 153 38.46 18.45 -6.21
C LEU A 153 37.36 18.13 -7.24
N ILE A 154 37.73 17.52 -8.37
CA ILE A 154 36.76 17.11 -9.41
C ILE A 154 35.94 15.91 -8.95
N ASN A 155 36.56 14.93 -8.29
CA ASN A 155 35.84 13.77 -7.73
C ASN A 155 34.89 14.20 -6.59
N ASN A 156 35.34 15.05 -5.67
CA ASN A 156 34.47 15.55 -4.59
C ASN A 156 33.31 16.39 -5.12
N LYS A 157 33.53 17.28 -6.11
CA LYS A 157 32.43 18.04 -6.74
C LYS A 157 31.47 17.15 -7.50
N ASN A 158 31.95 16.12 -8.18
CA ASN A 158 31.09 15.18 -8.89
C ASN A 158 30.28 14.33 -7.92
N GLU A 159 30.84 13.88 -6.80
CA GLU A 159 30.07 13.16 -5.77
C GLU A 159 29.01 14.04 -5.11
N GLU A 160 29.31 15.31 -4.84
CA GLU A 160 28.36 16.28 -4.27
C GLU A 160 27.22 16.58 -5.26
N HIS A 161 27.53 16.79 -6.55
CA HIS A 161 26.52 16.98 -7.60
C HIS A 161 25.70 15.70 -7.87
N ILE A 162 26.32 14.52 -7.83
CA ILE A 162 25.61 13.24 -7.98
C ILE A 162 24.72 12.98 -6.76
N GLY A 163 25.15 13.38 -5.56
CA GLY A 163 24.35 13.36 -4.34
C GLY A 163 23.12 14.24 -4.47
N GLU A 164 23.29 15.52 -4.84
CA GLU A 164 22.19 16.46 -5.07
C GLU A 164 21.24 16.02 -6.19
N LEU A 165 21.78 15.42 -7.28
CA LEU A 165 20.97 14.86 -8.37
C LEU A 165 20.20 13.61 -7.93
N LYS A 166 20.81 12.70 -7.16
CA LYS A 166 20.12 11.54 -6.59
C LYS A 166 19.03 11.98 -5.62
N GLU A 167 19.30 12.97 -4.78
CA GLU A 167 18.33 13.50 -3.82
C GLU A 167 17.18 14.21 -4.53
N LYS A 168 17.45 14.99 -5.59
CA LYS A 168 16.40 15.56 -6.46
C LYS A 168 15.59 14.50 -7.20
N ILE A 169 16.22 13.47 -7.74
CA ILE A 169 15.53 12.37 -8.45
C ILE A 169 14.67 11.56 -7.47
N ILE A 170 15.16 11.29 -6.26
CA ILE A 170 14.40 10.63 -5.20
C ILE A 170 13.22 11.51 -4.78
N GLN A 171 13.43 12.83 -4.63
CA GLN A 171 12.38 13.76 -4.26
C GLN A 171 11.32 13.91 -5.35
N GLU A 172 11.72 14.01 -6.63
CA GLU A 172 10.80 14.03 -7.78
C GLU A 172 10.01 12.72 -7.92
N HIS A 173 10.63 11.55 -7.65
CA HIS A 173 9.90 10.28 -7.60
C HIS A 173 8.97 10.18 -6.39
N LEU A 174 9.32 10.76 -5.24
CA LEU A 174 8.46 10.82 -4.06
C LEU A 174 7.26 11.76 -4.26
N ASP A 175 7.43 12.83 -5.03
CA ASP A 175 6.37 13.81 -5.31
C ASP A 175 5.43 13.37 -6.43
N GLN A 176 5.84 12.45 -7.32
CA GLN A 176 4.96 11.87 -8.36
C GLN A 176 3.78 11.07 -7.77
N ASP A 177 3.93 10.51 -6.57
CA ASP A 177 2.90 9.73 -5.89
C ASP A 177 2.00 10.56 -4.96
N ARG A 178 2.26 11.86 -4.82
CA ARG A 178 1.53 12.72 -3.89
C ARG A 178 0.32 13.36 -4.54
N LEU A 179 -0.85 13.03 -4.00
CA LEU A 179 -2.11 13.55 -4.48
C LEU A 179 -2.40 14.94 -3.89
N THR A 180 -2.55 15.93 -4.76
CA THR A 180 -2.90 17.30 -4.38
C THR A 180 -4.41 17.45 -4.20
N ARG A 181 -4.82 18.47 -3.44
CA ARG A 181 -6.23 18.82 -3.23
C ARG A 181 -6.98 19.08 -4.55
N THR A 182 -6.32 19.71 -5.51
CA THR A 182 -6.87 20.01 -6.84
C THR A 182 -7.11 18.74 -7.64
N GLN A 183 -6.16 17.79 -7.63
CA GLN A 183 -6.32 16.49 -8.30
C GLN A 183 -7.49 15.69 -7.70
N VAL A 184 -7.58 15.60 -6.37
CA VAL A 184 -8.72 14.94 -5.70
C VAL A 184 -10.03 15.59 -6.09
N SER A 185 -10.09 16.92 -6.17
CA SER A 185 -11.30 17.63 -6.56
C SER A 185 -11.67 17.40 -8.03
N ALA A 186 -10.69 17.25 -8.92
CA ALA A 186 -10.94 16.94 -10.33
C ALA A 186 -11.51 15.52 -10.48
N LEU A 187 -10.91 14.53 -9.82
CA LEU A 187 -11.41 13.15 -9.78
C LEU A 187 -12.83 13.09 -9.19
N TRP A 188 -13.09 13.84 -8.13
CA TRP A 188 -14.43 13.97 -7.55
C TRP A 188 -15.46 14.44 -8.57
N GLN A 189 -15.16 15.53 -9.30
CA GLN A 189 -16.07 16.06 -10.32
C GLN A 189 -16.25 15.11 -11.51
N GLN A 190 -15.20 14.38 -11.88
CA GLN A 190 -15.27 13.40 -12.96
C GLN A 190 -16.24 12.26 -12.62
N ILE A 191 -16.12 11.68 -11.42
CA ILE A 191 -16.94 10.56 -10.99
C ILE A 191 -18.39 10.99 -10.74
N LEU A 192 -18.61 12.21 -10.25
CA LEU A 192 -19.96 12.74 -10.06
C LEU A 192 -20.77 12.86 -11.35
N LYS A 193 -20.13 12.97 -12.53
CA LYS A 193 -20.87 12.99 -13.80
C LYS A 193 -21.69 11.72 -14.03
N GLU A 194 -21.31 10.62 -13.41
CA GLU A 194 -21.95 9.32 -13.55
C GLU A 194 -22.93 9.01 -12.41
N ILE A 195 -23.01 9.87 -11.39
CA ILE A 195 -23.73 9.61 -10.14
C ILE A 195 -24.72 10.75 -9.87
N GLU A 196 -26.01 10.43 -9.90
CA GLU A 196 -27.10 11.36 -9.58
C GLU A 196 -27.56 11.14 -8.14
N GLU A 197 -27.28 12.09 -7.24
CA GLU A 197 -27.56 11.99 -5.81
C GLU A 197 -27.88 13.36 -5.19
N ASP A 198 -28.53 13.34 -4.02
CA ASP A 198 -28.82 14.55 -3.24
C ASP A 198 -27.54 15.34 -2.92
N ASP A 199 -27.58 16.66 -3.12
CA ASP A 199 -26.47 17.58 -2.81
C ASP A 199 -25.95 17.42 -1.37
N ASP A 200 -26.85 17.24 -0.40
CA ASP A 200 -26.47 17.01 1.01
C ASP A 200 -25.57 15.78 1.18
N ILE A 201 -25.86 14.71 0.43
CA ILE A 201 -25.12 13.44 0.52
C ILE A 201 -23.75 13.63 -0.11
N LEU A 202 -23.71 14.31 -1.26
CA LEU A 202 -22.47 14.65 -1.94
C LEU A 202 -21.57 15.54 -1.07
N GLU A 203 -22.14 16.54 -0.39
CA GLU A 203 -21.40 17.44 0.50
C GLU A 203 -20.83 16.69 1.71
N ILE A 204 -21.63 15.84 2.38
CA ILE A 204 -21.17 15.02 3.51
C ILE A 204 -20.05 14.07 3.08
N SER A 205 -20.21 13.39 1.94
CA SER A 205 -19.21 12.46 1.43
C SER A 205 -17.92 13.16 1.03
N LYS A 206 -18.03 14.34 0.39
CA LYS A 206 -16.87 15.17 0.04
C LYS A 206 -16.16 15.64 1.30
N ALA A 207 -16.88 16.18 2.28
CA ALA A 207 -16.28 16.63 3.54
C ALA A 207 -15.50 15.48 4.21
N LEU A 208 -16.07 14.28 4.27
CA LEU A 208 -15.42 13.10 4.85
C LEU A 208 -14.16 12.66 4.09
N LEU A 209 -14.21 12.69 2.75
CA LEU A 209 -13.05 12.40 1.89
C LEU A 209 -11.90 13.35 2.20
N PHE A 210 -12.16 14.66 2.13
CA PHE A 210 -11.13 15.68 2.31
C PHE A 210 -10.62 15.74 3.75
N SER A 211 -11.50 15.63 4.76
CA SER A 211 -11.08 15.62 6.16
C SER A 211 -10.19 14.42 6.53
N THR A 212 -10.31 13.32 5.79
CA THR A 212 -9.52 12.11 6.06
C THR A 212 -8.19 12.14 5.34
N LEU A 213 -8.17 12.60 4.08
CA LEU A 213 -6.94 12.66 3.28
C LEU A 213 -6.05 13.83 3.67
N PHE A 214 -6.60 14.96 4.11
CA PHE A 214 -5.83 16.18 4.38
C PHE A 214 -5.84 16.55 5.87
N LYS A 215 -5.70 15.55 6.76
CA LYS A 215 -5.77 15.76 8.23
C LYS A 215 -4.69 16.73 8.73
N ASP A 216 -3.46 16.53 8.29
CA ASP A 216 -2.29 17.20 8.85
C ASP A 216 -1.70 18.25 7.89
N ASN A 217 -2.07 18.21 6.61
CA ASN A 217 -1.56 19.10 5.58
C ASN A 217 -2.65 19.38 4.53
N GLU A 218 -2.94 20.65 4.26
CA GLU A 218 -3.94 21.03 3.26
C GLU A 218 -3.45 20.87 1.81
N SER A 219 -2.14 20.81 1.61
CA SER A 219 -1.52 20.77 0.28
C SER A 219 -1.49 19.37 -0.32
N PHE A 220 -1.21 18.36 0.51
CA PHE A 220 -0.96 16.97 0.08
C PHE A 220 -1.74 15.97 0.91
N ALA A 221 -2.25 14.94 0.23
CA ALA A 221 -2.97 13.86 0.89
C ALA A 221 -2.02 12.94 1.69
N THR A 222 -2.41 12.61 2.92
CA THR A 222 -1.76 11.61 3.78
C THR A 222 -2.36 10.24 3.47
N ILE A 223 -1.66 9.45 2.66
CA ILE A 223 -2.06 8.08 2.30
C ILE A 223 -0.92 7.14 2.70
N GLU A 224 -1.25 6.12 3.50
CA GLU A 224 -0.29 5.09 3.90
C GLU A 224 0.06 4.17 2.72
N LYS A 225 1.34 3.82 2.62
CA LYS A 225 1.88 2.92 1.58
C LYS A 225 2.46 1.68 2.26
N THR A 226 2.20 0.50 1.70
CA THR A 226 2.82 -0.75 2.16
C THR A 226 4.27 -0.84 1.70
N GLU A 227 5.03 -1.77 2.29
CA GLU A 227 6.39 -2.11 1.85
C GLU A 227 6.43 -2.49 0.35
N ASP A 228 5.41 -3.19 -0.14
CA ASP A 228 5.25 -3.56 -1.56
C ASP A 228 4.90 -2.38 -2.48
N GLY A 229 4.80 -1.15 -1.96
CA GLY A 229 4.47 0.03 -2.74
C GLY A 229 2.97 0.23 -3.04
N ARG A 230 2.06 -0.53 -2.43
CA ARG A 230 0.61 -0.37 -2.61
C ARG A 230 0.01 0.62 -1.62
N PHE A 231 -1.02 1.35 -2.03
CA PHE A 231 -1.71 2.35 -1.21
C PHE A 231 -2.82 1.74 -0.38
N ILE A 232 -2.91 2.09 0.90
CA ILE A 232 -3.94 1.62 1.83
C ILE A 232 -5.12 2.59 1.84
N CYS A 233 -6.32 2.10 1.52
CA CYS A 233 -7.54 2.92 1.58
C CYS A 233 -8.00 3.17 3.03
N PRO A 234 -8.05 4.43 3.50
CA PRO A 234 -8.42 4.76 4.87
C PRO A 234 -9.94 4.66 5.12
N PHE A 235 -10.74 4.54 4.07
CA PHE A 235 -12.21 4.58 4.16
C PHE A 235 -12.86 3.22 4.34
N ARG A 236 -12.15 2.12 4.04
CA ARG A 236 -12.69 0.76 4.15
C ARG A 236 -12.10 0.05 5.37
N LEU A 237 -12.94 -0.71 6.10
CA LEU A 237 -12.53 -1.62 7.17
C LEU A 237 -12.69 -3.05 6.65
N GLY A 238 -11.59 -3.82 6.51
CA GLY A 238 -11.59 -5.23 6.06
C GLY A 238 -10.38 -5.65 5.20
N GLU A 239 -10.31 -6.92 4.80
CA GLU A 239 -9.31 -7.47 3.85
C GLU A 239 -9.62 -6.97 2.41
N GLY A 240 -8.61 -6.51 1.66
CA GLY A 240 -8.76 -5.95 0.30
C GLY A 240 -8.68 -4.42 0.19
N ARG A 241 -7.74 -3.78 0.91
CA ARG A 241 -7.58 -2.31 0.96
C ARG A 241 -6.43 -1.74 0.13
N PHE A 242 -5.75 -2.58 -0.65
CA PHE A 242 -4.53 -2.18 -1.34
C PHE A 242 -4.84 -1.78 -2.78
N PHE A 243 -4.28 -0.66 -3.20
CA PHE A 243 -4.44 -0.09 -4.53
C PHE A 243 -3.07 0.16 -5.15
N ASP A 244 -2.95 -0.06 -6.45
CA ASP A 244 -1.69 0.12 -7.17
C ASP A 244 -1.41 1.60 -7.48
N SER A 245 -2.44 2.46 -7.42
CA SER A 245 -2.32 3.91 -7.60
C SER A 245 -3.23 4.69 -6.64
N THR A 246 -2.84 5.93 -6.36
CA THR A 246 -3.65 6.88 -5.58
C THR A 246 -4.95 7.23 -6.31
N GLU A 247 -4.93 7.34 -7.65
CA GLU A 247 -6.14 7.59 -8.45
C GLU A 247 -7.17 6.46 -8.28
N SER A 248 -6.75 5.20 -8.44
CA SER A 248 -7.63 4.03 -8.29
C SER A 248 -8.22 3.93 -6.88
N LEU A 249 -7.43 4.31 -5.86
CA LEU A 249 -7.90 4.42 -4.48
C LEU A 249 -9.03 5.44 -4.34
N ILE A 250 -8.85 6.64 -4.89
CA ILE A 250 -9.87 7.71 -4.84
C ILE A 250 -11.11 7.33 -5.64
N GLU A 251 -10.93 6.78 -6.84
CA GLU A 251 -12.02 6.32 -7.69
C GLU A 251 -12.91 5.29 -6.98
N THR A 252 -12.29 4.39 -6.22
CA THR A 252 -13.01 3.37 -5.45
C THR A 252 -13.60 3.92 -4.15
N ALA A 253 -12.94 4.91 -3.54
CA ALA A 253 -13.36 5.51 -2.28
C ALA A 253 -14.63 6.36 -2.44
N ILE A 254 -14.76 7.12 -3.53
CA ILE A 254 -15.86 8.08 -3.72
C ILE A 254 -17.23 7.40 -3.71
N PRO A 255 -17.53 6.37 -4.53
CA PRO A 255 -18.82 5.66 -4.49
C PRO A 255 -19.09 5.02 -3.13
N TYR A 256 -18.05 4.52 -2.46
CA TYR A 256 -18.17 3.94 -1.13
C TYR A 256 -18.59 4.99 -0.09
N LEU A 257 -17.98 6.17 -0.12
CA LEU A 257 -18.31 7.28 0.78
C LEU A 257 -19.72 7.82 0.53
N ILE A 258 -20.17 7.89 -0.72
CA ILE A 258 -21.55 8.25 -1.08
C ILE A 258 -22.53 7.24 -0.47
N LYS A 259 -22.28 5.95 -0.65
CA LYS A 259 -23.10 4.88 -0.05
C LYS A 259 -23.11 4.98 1.48
N HIS A 260 -21.98 5.28 2.10
CA HIS A 260 -21.89 5.42 3.56
C HIS A 260 -22.70 6.64 4.05
N ALA A 261 -22.61 7.79 3.37
CA ALA A 261 -23.38 8.99 3.71
C ALA A 261 -24.89 8.77 3.55
N LYS A 262 -25.34 8.05 2.51
CA LYS A 262 -26.74 7.62 2.37
C LYS A 262 -27.24 6.84 3.57
N ILE A 263 -26.51 5.80 3.95
CA ILE A 263 -26.88 4.93 5.09
C ILE A 263 -26.94 5.77 6.38
N LYS A 264 -26.01 6.71 6.54
CA LYS A 264 -26.00 7.62 7.69
C LYS A 264 -27.23 8.55 7.69
N LYS A 265 -27.55 9.19 6.56
CA LYS A 265 -28.74 10.05 6.42
C LYS A 265 -30.03 9.30 6.79
N ILE A 266 -30.23 8.11 6.22
CA ILE A 266 -31.39 7.25 6.53
C ILE A 266 -31.45 6.92 8.04
N ARG A 267 -30.30 6.58 8.64
CA ARG A 267 -30.23 6.25 10.07
C ARG A 267 -30.58 7.46 10.94
N ASP A 268 -30.09 8.64 10.58
CA ASP A 268 -30.33 9.87 11.35
C ASP A 268 -31.78 10.35 11.21
N GLU A 269 -32.38 10.22 10.02
CA GLU A 269 -33.82 10.45 9.82
C GLU A 269 -34.69 9.48 10.64
N GLN A 270 -34.31 8.19 10.71
CA GLN A 270 -34.98 7.21 11.56
C GLN A 270 -34.87 7.58 13.03
N ARG A 271 -33.68 7.99 13.51
CA ARG A 271 -33.49 8.44 14.89
C ARG A 271 -34.38 9.62 15.24
N LYS A 272 -34.41 10.63 14.36
CA LYS A 272 -35.29 11.80 14.50
C LYS A 272 -36.77 11.41 14.55
N LYS A 273 -37.19 10.44 13.72
CA LYS A 273 -38.57 9.92 13.72
C LYS A 273 -38.94 9.22 15.03
N TYR A 274 -37.99 8.58 15.70
CA TYR A 274 -38.22 7.87 16.97
C TYR A 274 -37.82 8.69 18.22
N GLY A 275 -37.40 9.94 18.06
CA GLY A 275 -37.09 10.84 19.18
C GLY A 275 -35.77 10.54 19.91
N TYR A 276 -34.80 9.92 19.22
CA TYR A 276 -33.42 9.76 19.71
C TYR A 276 -32.55 10.96 19.37
#